data_AF-A0A8C2L440-F1
#
_entry.id   AF-A0A8C2L440-F1
#
_cell.length_a   1.000
_cell.length_b   1.000
_cell.length_c   1.000
_cell.angle_alpha   90.00
_cell.angle_beta   90.00
_cell.angle_gamma   90.00
#
_symmetry.space_group_name_H-M   'P 1'
#
loop_
_entity.id
_entity.type
_entity.pdbx_description
1 polymer ?
#
loop_
_entity_poly.entity_id
_entity_poly.type
_entity_poly.pdbx_seq_one_letter_code
_entity_poly.pdbx_strand_id
1 'polypeptide(L)'
;EIYIFINRLCGFPRLILVFSSHRRLSQRPTTEELEQRNILKQKNEEEEQEAKQEIKRRLSRKLSVRPTVAELVARRILRFNEYVEVTEAKDYDRRADKPWTRLTPADKVRQSSLTVFTRYVCVLAAGSKEDEFKPLWDTSKALNRHYRRSSASIMFYFHNN
;
A
#
# COMPACT_ATOMS: atom_id res chain seq x y z
N GLU A 1 -43.28 -21.96 25.24
CA GLU A 1 -44.05 -20.87 24.59
C GLU A 1 -43.29 -19.54 24.41
N ILE A 2 -42.26 -19.24 25.20
CA ILE A 2 -41.44 -18.03 25.03
C ILE A 2 -40.61 -18.05 23.72
N TYR A 3 -40.22 -19.25 23.23
CA TYR A 3 -39.38 -19.42 22.04
C TYR A 3 -40.09 -19.22 20.68
N ILE A 4 -41.43 -19.18 20.68
CA ILE A 4 -42.24 -18.92 19.48
C ILE A 4 -42.52 -17.42 19.33
N PHE A 5 -42.53 -16.65 20.42
CA PHE A 5 -42.84 -15.22 20.42
C PHE A 5 -41.71 -14.37 19.81
N ILE A 6 -40.45 -14.76 20.01
CA ILE A 6 -39.29 -14.05 19.45
C ILE A 6 -39.25 -14.17 17.92
N ASN A 7 -39.71 -15.28 17.34
CA ASN A 7 -39.69 -15.52 15.90
C ASN A 7 -40.77 -14.75 15.11
N ARG A 8 -41.67 -14.00 15.79
CA ARG A 8 -42.78 -13.28 15.15
C ARG A 8 -42.62 -11.75 15.16
N LEU A 9 -41.65 -11.20 15.91
CA LEU A 9 -41.42 -9.75 16.04
C LEU A 9 -40.19 -9.21 15.29
N CYS A 10 -39.38 -10.07 14.68
CA CYS A 10 -38.29 -9.65 13.80
C CYS A 10 -38.43 -10.30 12.42
N GLY A 11 -39.37 -9.77 11.63
CA GLY A 11 -39.33 -9.92 10.19
C GLY A 11 -38.06 -9.25 9.64
N PHE A 12 -37.15 -10.06 9.11
CA PHE A 12 -35.89 -9.72 8.41
C PHE A 12 -34.72 -9.26 9.29
N PRO A 13 -33.49 -9.79 9.09
CA PRO A 13 -32.92 -10.08 7.77
C PRO A 13 -32.08 -11.38 7.72
N ARG A 14 -32.69 -12.52 7.39
CA ARG A 14 -31.90 -13.64 6.81
C ARG A 14 -31.52 -13.39 5.35
N LEU A 15 -32.15 -12.40 4.69
CA LEU A 15 -31.91 -12.07 3.28
C LEU A 15 -30.66 -11.20 3.01
N ILE A 16 -30.13 -10.47 4.00
CA ILE A 16 -28.91 -9.66 3.80
C ILE A 16 -27.66 -10.54 3.65
N LEU A 17 -27.57 -11.66 4.37
CA LEU A 17 -26.44 -12.60 4.26
C LEU A 17 -26.43 -13.37 2.94
N VAL A 18 -27.61 -13.69 2.38
CA VAL A 18 -27.72 -14.38 1.08
C VAL A 18 -27.33 -13.44 -0.07
N PHE A 19 -27.77 -12.17 -0.03
CA PHE A 19 -27.49 -11.19 -1.09
C PHE A 19 -26.01 -10.76 -1.13
N SER A 20 -25.36 -10.62 0.03
CA SER A 20 -23.91 -10.32 0.11
C SER A 20 -23.05 -11.48 -0.38
N SER A 21 -23.47 -12.72 -0.13
CA SER A 21 -22.78 -13.93 -0.60
C SER A 21 -22.88 -14.10 -2.11
N HIS A 22 -24.05 -13.81 -2.71
CA HIS A 22 -24.25 -13.90 -4.16
C HIS A 22 -23.33 -12.99 -4.97
N ARG A 23 -23.19 -11.72 -4.56
CA ARG A 23 -22.31 -10.75 -5.24
C ARG A 23 -20.82 -11.12 -5.13
N ARG A 24 -20.39 -11.70 -4.00
CA ARG A 24 -19.00 -12.14 -3.80
C ARG A 24 -18.67 -13.40 -4.58
N LEU A 25 -19.62 -14.32 -4.71
CA LEU A 25 -19.46 -15.55 -5.48
C LEU A 25 -19.42 -15.29 -6.99
N SER A 26 -20.22 -14.35 -7.50
CA SER A 26 -20.21 -14.00 -8.93
C SER A 26 -18.95 -13.26 -9.38
N GLN A 27 -18.24 -12.62 -8.45
CA GLN A 27 -16.99 -11.90 -8.70
C GLN A 27 -15.76 -12.68 -8.25
N ARG A 28 -15.90 -13.98 -7.94
CA ARG A 28 -14.81 -14.79 -7.42
C ARG A 28 -13.76 -15.02 -8.53
N PRO A 29 -12.51 -14.57 -8.35
CA PRO A 29 -11.42 -14.82 -9.30
C PRO A 29 -11.10 -16.31 -9.38
N THR A 30 -10.56 -16.74 -10.52
CA THR A 30 -10.13 -18.14 -10.71
C THR A 30 -8.85 -18.42 -9.91
N THR A 31 -8.56 -19.69 -9.65
CA THR A 31 -7.31 -20.09 -8.97
C THR A 31 -6.06 -19.68 -9.76
N GLU A 32 -6.09 -19.82 -11.09
CA GLU A 32 -4.98 -19.40 -11.96
C GLU A 32 -4.75 -17.88 -11.91
N GLU A 33 -5.81 -17.06 -11.89
CA GLU A 33 -5.69 -15.61 -11.74
C GLU A 33 -5.06 -15.22 -10.40
N LEU A 34 -5.38 -15.96 -9.33
CA LEU A 34 -4.78 -15.76 -8.01
C LEU A 34 -3.30 -16.17 -7.97
N GLU A 35 -2.92 -17.21 -8.71
CA GLU A 35 -1.52 -17.63 -8.87
C GLU A 35 -0.70 -16.60 -9.67
N GLN A 36 -1.25 -16.09 -10.79
CA GLN A 36 -0.61 -15.03 -11.58
C GLN A 36 -0.38 -13.74 -10.78
N ARG A 37 -1.32 -13.43 -9.87
CA ARG A 37 -1.22 -12.28 -8.96
C ARG A 37 -0.34 -12.55 -7.74
N ASN A 38 0.30 -13.73 -7.66
CA ASN A 38 1.11 -14.17 -6.51
C ASN A 38 0.34 -14.16 -5.17
N ILE A 39 -0.98 -14.30 -5.22
CA ILE A 39 -1.83 -14.38 -4.02
C ILE A 39 -1.89 -15.82 -3.52
N LEU A 40 -2.00 -16.78 -4.46
CA LEU A 40 -1.83 -18.20 -4.19
C LEU A 40 -0.44 -18.61 -4.67
N LYS A 41 0.36 -19.21 -3.78
CA LYS A 41 1.64 -19.80 -4.17
C LYS A 41 1.46 -21.26 -4.56
N GLN A 42 2.20 -21.69 -5.57
CA GLN A 42 2.33 -23.12 -5.86
C GLN A 42 3.05 -23.81 -4.68
N LYS A 43 2.61 -25.02 -4.33
CA LYS A 43 2.95 -25.68 -3.04
C LYS A 43 4.39 -26.19 -2.93
N ASN A 44 5.19 -26.10 -3.99
CA ASN A 44 6.56 -26.62 -3.98
C ASN A 44 7.53 -25.62 -3.35
N GLU A 45 7.64 -25.64 -2.02
CA GLU A 45 8.56 -24.79 -1.27
C GLU A 45 10.02 -25.04 -1.62
N GLU A 46 10.39 -26.29 -1.94
CA GLU A 46 11.75 -26.68 -2.31
C GLU A 46 12.17 -26.08 -3.66
N GLU A 47 11.28 -26.11 -4.65
CA GLU A 47 11.49 -25.52 -5.98
C GLU A 47 11.58 -23.99 -5.91
N GLU A 48 10.74 -23.34 -5.07
CA GLU A 48 10.85 -21.89 -4.83
C GLU A 48 12.20 -21.53 -4.19
N GLN A 49 12.67 -22.37 -3.27
CA GLN A 49 13.94 -22.14 -2.59
C GLN A 49 15.13 -22.35 -3.53
N GLU A 50 15.12 -23.37 -4.37
CA GLU A 50 16.12 -23.58 -5.41
C GLU A 50 16.14 -22.43 -6.41
N ALA A 51 14.98 -21.98 -6.89
CA ALA A 51 14.86 -20.82 -7.78
C ALA A 51 15.44 -19.54 -7.14
N LYS A 52 15.14 -19.30 -5.86
CA LYS A 52 15.72 -18.16 -5.10
C LYS A 52 17.24 -18.27 -4.99
N GLN A 53 17.76 -19.46 -4.70
CA GLN A 53 19.21 -19.69 -4.61
C GLN A 53 19.89 -19.47 -5.97
N GLU A 54 19.28 -19.91 -7.06
CA GLU A 54 19.80 -19.68 -8.40
C GLU A 54 19.82 -18.20 -8.76
N ILE A 55 18.73 -17.47 -8.48
CA ILE A 55 18.67 -16.02 -8.67
C ILE A 55 19.76 -15.33 -7.85
N LYS A 56 19.94 -15.71 -6.58
CA LYS A 56 20.97 -15.16 -5.70
C LYS A 56 22.37 -15.41 -6.27
N ARG A 57 22.67 -16.63 -6.69
CA ARG A 57 23.96 -17.02 -7.29
C ARG A 57 24.24 -16.22 -8.55
N ARG A 58 23.26 -16.13 -9.45
CA ARG A 58 23.36 -15.36 -10.70
C ARG A 58 23.59 -13.87 -10.42
N LEU A 59 22.88 -13.31 -9.44
CA LEU A 59 23.02 -11.92 -9.03
C LEU A 59 24.41 -11.65 -8.47
N SER A 60 24.90 -12.48 -7.54
CA SER A 60 26.24 -12.34 -6.97
C SER A 60 27.33 -12.30 -8.05
N ARG A 61 27.26 -13.20 -9.04
CA ARG A 61 28.19 -13.19 -10.19
C ARG A 61 28.09 -11.93 -11.04
N LYS A 62 26.88 -11.37 -11.24
CA LYS A 62 26.70 -10.12 -11.99
C LYS A 62 27.24 -8.91 -11.25
N LEU A 63 27.04 -8.86 -9.93
CA LEU A 63 27.51 -7.76 -9.10
C LEU A 63 29.03 -7.75 -8.95
N SER A 64 29.69 -8.91 -8.93
CA SER A 64 31.15 -9.00 -8.85
C SER A 64 31.87 -8.49 -10.10
N VAL A 65 31.24 -8.57 -11.27
CA VAL A 65 31.80 -8.09 -12.56
C VAL A 65 31.26 -6.71 -12.96
N ARG A 66 30.76 -5.93 -11.99
CA ARG A 66 30.19 -4.62 -12.27
C ARG A 66 31.30 -3.67 -12.76
N PRO A 67 31.15 -3.05 -13.95
CA PRO A 67 32.15 -2.15 -14.49
C PRO A 67 32.27 -0.88 -13.63
N THR A 68 33.48 -0.32 -13.58
CA THR A 68 33.74 0.92 -12.84
C THR A 68 33.19 2.13 -13.60
N VAL A 69 33.02 3.26 -12.88
CA VAL A 69 32.57 4.52 -13.50
C VAL A 69 33.53 4.97 -14.60
N ALA A 70 34.84 4.83 -14.39
CA ALA A 70 35.87 5.16 -15.37
C ALA A 70 35.73 4.33 -16.66
N GLU A 71 35.47 3.02 -16.55
CA GLU A 71 35.23 2.15 -17.72
C GLU A 71 33.97 2.53 -18.48
N LEU A 72 32.90 2.89 -17.77
CA LEU A 72 31.65 3.34 -18.40
C LEU A 72 31.82 4.66 -19.16
N VAL A 73 32.66 5.56 -18.64
CA VAL A 73 33.06 6.80 -19.33
C VAL A 73 33.94 6.50 -20.55
N ALA A 74 34.94 5.63 -20.41
CA ALA A 74 35.81 5.22 -21.52
C ALA A 74 35.03 4.57 -22.67
N ARG A 75 33.98 3.80 -22.35
CA ARG A 75 33.08 3.17 -23.33
C ARG A 75 31.99 4.12 -23.85
N ARG A 76 32.00 5.40 -23.44
CA ARG A 76 30.99 6.43 -23.79
C ARG A 76 29.55 6.04 -23.44
N ILE A 77 29.36 5.17 -22.45
CA ILE A 77 28.03 4.81 -21.91
C ILE A 77 27.57 5.89 -20.94
N LEU A 78 28.47 6.33 -20.06
CA LEU A 78 28.26 7.46 -19.17
C LEU A 78 28.99 8.67 -19.74
N ARG A 79 28.28 9.78 -19.94
CA ARG A 79 28.84 11.03 -20.45
C ARG A 79 28.57 12.13 -19.43
N PHE A 80 29.62 12.72 -18.91
CA PHE A 80 29.52 13.92 -18.09
C PHE A 80 29.75 15.13 -18.99
N ASN A 81 28.93 16.16 -18.82
CA ASN A 81 29.18 17.44 -19.48
C ASN A 81 30.36 18.09 -18.74
N GLU A 82 31.41 18.44 -19.47
CA GLU A 82 32.59 19.13 -18.93
C GLU A 82 32.24 20.54 -18.43
N TYR A 83 31.24 21.16 -19.08
CA TYR A 83 30.76 22.48 -18.75
C TYR A 83 29.34 22.40 -18.21
N VAL A 84 29.15 23.00 -17.04
CA VAL A 84 27.84 23.27 -16.44
C VAL A 84 27.77 24.77 -16.22
N GLU A 85 26.80 25.41 -16.86
CA GLU A 85 26.56 26.84 -16.66
C GLU A 85 26.07 27.07 -15.23
N VAL A 86 26.83 27.85 -14.46
CA VAL A 86 26.44 28.28 -13.13
C VAL A 86 25.75 29.63 -13.27
N THR A 87 24.46 29.65 -12.98
CA THR A 87 23.67 30.89 -12.90
C THR A 87 23.45 31.24 -11.44
N GLU A 88 23.55 32.53 -11.12
CA GLU A 88 23.31 33.00 -9.75
C GLU A 88 21.83 32.78 -9.38
N ALA A 89 21.63 32.08 -8.27
CA ALA A 89 20.29 31.93 -7.72
C ALA A 89 19.84 33.28 -7.13
N LYS A 90 18.59 33.67 -7.40
CA LYS A 90 18.02 34.89 -6.79
C LYS A 90 18.10 34.79 -5.26
N ASP A 91 18.61 35.84 -4.62
CA ASP A 91 18.70 35.96 -3.16
C ASP A 91 17.43 36.62 -2.61
N TYR A 92 16.42 35.80 -2.37
CA TYR A 92 15.18 36.22 -1.71
C TYR A 92 14.83 35.23 -0.60
N ASP A 93 14.06 35.69 0.38
CA ASP A 93 13.66 34.85 1.50
C ASP A 93 12.73 33.71 1.02
N ARG A 94 13.24 32.47 1.09
CA ARG A 94 12.50 31.24 0.76
C ARG A 94 11.84 30.61 1.99
N ARG A 95 11.87 31.28 3.14
CA ARG A 95 11.26 30.78 4.37
C ARG A 95 9.74 30.90 4.23
N ALA A 96 9.08 29.75 4.27
CA ALA A 96 7.64 29.65 4.42
C ALA A 96 7.34 28.98 5.76
N ASP A 97 6.23 29.38 6.39
CA ASP A 97 5.72 28.64 7.53
C ASP A 97 5.42 27.20 7.11
N LYS A 98 5.64 26.27 8.03
CA LYS A 98 5.41 24.83 7.83
C LYS A 98 4.18 24.44 8.63
N PRO A 99 2.96 24.81 8.23
CA PRO A 99 1.76 24.66 9.06
C PRO A 99 1.49 23.20 9.47
N TRP A 100 2.02 22.23 8.71
CA TRP A 100 1.93 20.81 9.02
C TRP A 100 2.67 20.38 10.29
N THR A 101 3.67 21.13 10.77
CA THR A 101 4.39 20.79 12.02
C THR A 101 3.55 21.04 13.26
N ARG A 102 2.52 21.90 13.17
CA ARG A 102 1.62 22.23 14.29
C ARG A 102 0.33 21.40 14.30
N LEU A 103 0.20 20.41 13.40
CA LEU A 103 -1.01 19.58 13.29
C LEU A 103 -1.09 18.55 14.42
N THR A 104 -2.15 18.62 15.21
CA THR A 104 -2.45 17.60 16.22
C THR A 104 -2.97 16.30 15.58
N PRO A 105 -2.92 15.15 16.29
CA PRO A 105 -3.54 13.92 15.80
C PRO A 105 -5.03 14.05 15.47
N ALA A 106 -5.76 14.93 16.16
CA ALA A 106 -7.17 15.22 15.88
C ALA A 106 -7.35 16.03 14.58
N ASP A 107 -6.45 16.99 14.29
CA ASP A 107 -6.48 17.79 13.06
C ASP A 107 -6.19 16.94 11.82
N LYS A 108 -5.28 15.99 11.94
CA LYS A 108 -4.99 15.01 10.88
C LYS A 108 -6.20 14.12 10.56
N VAL A 109 -7.00 13.79 11.58
CA VAL A 109 -8.25 13.03 11.40
C VAL A 109 -9.37 13.92 10.86
N ARG A 110 -9.47 15.19 11.27
CA ARG A 110 -10.44 16.14 10.70
C ARG A 110 -10.18 16.45 9.23
N GLN A 111 -8.92 16.64 8.83
CA GLN A 111 -8.53 16.84 7.42
C GLN A 111 -8.73 15.59 6.56
N SER A 112 -8.91 14.41 7.17
CA SER A 112 -9.32 13.22 6.42
C SER A 112 -10.70 13.36 5.76
N SER A 113 -11.51 14.37 6.10
CA SER A 113 -12.74 14.70 5.35
C SER A 113 -12.47 15.15 3.90
N LEU A 114 -11.25 15.61 3.58
CA LEU A 114 -10.83 15.83 2.19
C LEU A 114 -10.80 14.53 1.35
N THR A 115 -10.86 13.35 1.98
CA THR A 115 -11.09 12.07 1.27
C THR A 115 -12.49 12.00 0.64
N VAL A 116 -13.46 12.77 1.13
CA VAL A 116 -14.78 12.90 0.51
C VAL A 116 -14.70 13.79 -0.73
N PHE A 117 -13.88 14.85 -0.67
CA PHE A 117 -13.69 15.79 -1.79
C PHE A 117 -12.85 15.17 -2.93
N THR A 118 -11.78 14.44 -2.63
CA THR A 118 -11.01 13.70 -3.66
C THR A 118 -11.84 12.60 -4.31
N ARG A 119 -12.75 11.97 -3.56
CA ARG A 119 -13.68 10.99 -4.11
C ARG A 119 -14.70 11.60 -5.07
N TYR A 120 -15.17 12.81 -4.82
CA TYR A 120 -16.14 13.48 -5.70
C TYR A 120 -15.49 14.12 -6.94
N VAL A 121 -14.29 14.71 -6.82
CA VAL A 121 -13.64 15.43 -7.93
C VAL A 121 -12.80 14.50 -8.82
N CYS A 122 -12.13 13.48 -8.26
CA CYS A 122 -11.26 12.61 -9.05
C CYS A 122 -12.04 11.61 -9.95
N VAL A 123 -13.27 11.24 -9.54
CA VAL A 123 -14.18 10.40 -10.34
C VAL A 123 -14.66 11.12 -11.61
N LEU A 124 -14.68 12.45 -11.65
CA LEU A 124 -15.09 13.21 -12.84
C LEU A 124 -13.97 13.38 -13.88
N ALA A 125 -12.70 13.17 -13.51
CA ALA A 125 -11.56 13.43 -14.39
C ALA A 125 -10.89 12.16 -14.96
N ALA A 126 -11.20 10.97 -14.44
CA ALA A 126 -10.59 9.73 -14.90
C ALA A 126 -11.67 8.70 -15.22
N GLY A 127 -11.72 8.26 -16.49
CA GLY A 127 -12.47 7.09 -16.94
C GLY A 127 -11.90 5.76 -16.41
N SER A 128 -11.45 5.75 -15.16
CA SER A 128 -10.85 4.60 -14.48
C SER A 128 -11.85 4.07 -13.46
N LYS A 129 -12.28 2.82 -13.64
CA LYS A 129 -13.33 2.16 -12.84
C LYS A 129 -12.93 2.14 -11.35
N GLU A 130 -13.85 2.51 -10.46
CA GLU A 130 -13.67 2.57 -9.00
C GLU A 130 -13.19 1.26 -8.34
N ASP A 131 -13.25 0.13 -9.05
CA ASP A 131 -13.03 -1.21 -8.50
C ASP A 131 -11.55 -1.54 -8.21
N GLU A 132 -10.60 -0.78 -8.73
CA GLU A 132 -9.17 -0.98 -8.45
C GLU A 132 -8.66 -0.25 -7.19
N PHE A 133 -9.34 0.80 -6.73
CA PHE A 133 -8.77 1.70 -5.72
C PHE A 133 -9.16 1.35 -4.26
N LYS A 134 -10.26 0.61 -4.06
CA LYS A 134 -10.77 0.23 -2.72
C LYS A 134 -9.83 -0.65 -1.87
N PRO A 135 -9.17 -1.69 -2.38
CA PRO A 135 -8.42 -2.61 -1.52
C PRO A 135 -7.16 -1.99 -0.91
N LEU A 136 -6.53 -1.01 -1.59
CA LEU A 136 -5.26 -0.41 -1.15
C LEU A 136 -5.44 0.57 0.03
N TRP A 137 -6.56 1.28 0.08
CA TRP A 137 -6.88 2.21 1.17
C TRP A 137 -7.32 1.48 2.45
N ASP A 138 -8.03 0.36 2.30
CA ASP A 138 -8.46 -0.47 3.44
C ASP A 138 -7.26 -1.17 4.12
N THR A 139 -6.26 -1.62 3.35
CA THR A 139 -4.99 -2.14 3.90
C THR A 139 -4.19 -1.06 4.65
N SER A 140 -4.18 0.17 4.15
CA SER A 140 -3.49 1.31 4.79
C SER A 140 -4.15 1.72 6.12
N LYS A 141 -5.49 1.66 6.18
CA LYS A 141 -6.24 1.86 7.44
C LYS A 141 -6.05 0.72 8.44
N ALA A 142 -5.97 -0.53 7.98
CA ALA A 142 -5.74 -1.69 8.83
C ALA A 142 -4.35 -1.65 9.48
N LEU A 143 -3.31 -1.32 8.72
CA LEU A 143 -1.94 -1.15 9.22
C LEU A 143 -1.82 -0.01 10.23
N ASN A 144 -2.47 1.14 9.98
CA ASN A 144 -2.51 2.24 10.96
C ASN A 144 -3.25 1.87 12.26
N ARG A 145 -4.30 1.05 12.16
CA ARG A 145 -5.04 0.53 13.32
C ARG A 145 -4.22 -0.49 14.11
N HIS A 146 -3.38 -1.28 13.43
CA HIS A 146 -2.44 -2.23 14.04
C HIS A 146 -1.27 -1.51 14.74
N TYR A 147 -0.74 -0.46 14.13
CA TYR A 147 0.36 0.34 14.70
C TYR A 147 -0.07 1.06 15.99
N ARG A 148 -1.29 1.63 16.05
CA ARG A 148 -1.84 2.20 17.30
C ARG A 148 -2.07 1.15 18.40
N ARG A 149 -2.33 -0.12 18.04
CA ARG A 149 -2.60 -1.21 18.99
C ARG A 149 -1.31 -1.81 19.53
N SER A 150 -0.26 -1.93 18.71
CA SER A 150 1.09 -2.32 19.16
C SER A 150 1.75 -1.25 20.03
N SER A 151 1.61 0.04 19.72
CA SER A 151 2.18 1.11 20.58
C SER A 151 1.51 1.20 21.96
N ALA A 152 0.23 0.84 22.09
CA ALA A 152 -0.44 0.75 23.39
C ALA A 152 0.06 -0.44 24.24
N SER A 153 0.55 -1.51 23.59
CA SER A 153 1.15 -2.66 24.29
C SER A 153 2.61 -2.39 24.68
N ILE A 154 3.38 -1.68 23.85
CA ILE A 154 4.77 -1.28 24.19
C ILE A 154 4.83 -0.26 25.34
N MET A 155 3.83 0.61 25.51
CA MET A 155 3.79 1.56 26.63
C MET A 155 3.41 0.93 27.97
N PHE A 156 2.89 -0.31 28.00
CA PHE A 156 2.60 -1.03 29.25
C PHE A 156 3.80 -1.82 29.78
N TYR A 157 4.86 -2.01 28.98
CA TYR A 157 6.08 -2.71 29.40
C TYR A 157 7.16 -1.80 29.99
N PHE A 158 6.96 -0.48 30.03
CA PHE A 158 7.90 0.48 30.62
C PHE A 158 7.47 1.02 32.00
N HIS A 159 6.43 0.45 32.61
CA HIS A 159 5.96 0.86 33.94
C HIS A 159 5.96 -0.26 34.99
N ASN A 160 6.77 -1.30 34.77
CA ASN A 160 7.14 -2.30 35.79
C ASN A 160 8.57 -2.79 35.55
N ASN A 161 9.52 -1.86 35.64
CA ASN A 161 10.90 -2.09 36.09
C ASN A 161 11.42 -0.77 36.64
#